data_AF-A0AAV2GW32-F1
#
_entry.id   AF-A0AAV2GW32-F1
#
_cell.length_a   1.000
_cell.length_b   1.000
_cell.length_c   1.000
_cell.angle_alpha   90.00
_cell.angle_beta   90.00
_cell.angle_gamma   90.00
#
_symmetry.space_group_name_H-M   'P 1'
#
loop_
_entity.id
_entity.type
_entity.pdbx_description
1 polymer ?
#
loop_
_entity_poly.entity_id
_entity_poly.type
_entity_poly.pdbx_seq_one_letter_code
_entity_poly.pdbx_strand_id
1 'polypeptide(L)' 'MGDRTGNIRWWDVTTGSSSSFNTHREGIRRLKFSPVVPGDQSRGRIAVLFYDNTFSVFDLVSLKPFQLTDLINYHAFPR' A
#
# COMPACT_ATOMS: atom_id res chain seq x y z
N MET A 1 7.66 -18.88 0.75
CA MET A 1 6.60 -18.89 1.77
C MET A 1 6.50 -17.48 2.34
N GLY A 2 5.29 -16.98 2.61
CA GLY A 2 5.09 -15.69 3.26
C GLY A 2 5.13 -15.79 4.79
N ASP A 3 4.79 -14.68 5.46
CA ASP A 3 4.76 -14.57 6.92
C ASP A 3 3.69 -15.48 7.54
N ARG A 4 3.95 -16.07 8.72
CA ARG A 4 2.99 -16.98 9.39
C ARG A 4 2.03 -16.28 10.36
N THR A 5 2.26 -14.99 10.63
CA THR A 5 1.55 -14.17 11.61
C THR A 5 0.72 -13.05 10.98
N GLY A 6 0.54 -13.08 9.65
CA GLY A 6 -0.24 -12.10 8.92
C GLY A 6 0.44 -10.73 8.77
N ASN A 7 1.73 -10.60 9.07
CA ASN A 7 2.48 -9.36 8.93
C ASN A 7 2.89 -9.09 7.47
N ILE A 8 2.67 -7.86 7.03
CA ILE A 8 3.11 -7.35 5.72
C ILE A 8 4.05 -6.18 5.96
N ARG A 9 5.21 -6.20 5.32
CA ARG A 9 6.16 -5.10 5.27
C ARG A 9 6.54 -4.82 3.82
N TRP A 10 6.66 -3.55 3.47
CA TRP A 10 7.19 -3.10 2.19
C TRP A 10 8.23 -2.02 2.41
N TRP A 11 9.05 -1.82 1.38
CA TRP A 11 10.17 -0.89 1.38
C TRP A 11 10.13 -0.01 0.15
N ASP A 12 10.51 1.24 0.32
CA ASP A 12 11.01 2.08 -0.76
C ASP A 12 12.46 1.67 -1.05
N VAL A 13 12.71 1.17 -2.26
CA VAL A 13 14.03 0.63 -2.65
C VAL A 13 15.08 1.73 -2.88
N THR A 14 14.66 2.97 -3.09
CA THR A 14 15.55 4.11 -3.32
C THR A 14 16.00 4.72 -1.99
N THR A 15 15.09 4.84 -1.02
CA THR A 15 15.38 5.46 0.29
C THR A 15 15.71 4.46 1.39
N GLY A 16 15.38 3.18 1.20
CA GLY A 16 15.48 2.14 2.23
C GLY A 16 14.40 2.23 3.32
N SER A 17 13.50 3.21 3.25
CA SER A 17 12.42 3.37 4.22
C SER A 17 11.44 2.20 4.16
N SER A 18 10.87 1.82 5.30
CA SER A 18 9.93 0.69 5.37
C SER A 18 8.62 1.08 6.04
N SER A 19 7.56 0.35 5.73
CA SER A 19 6.26 0.45 6.39
C SER A 19 5.68 -0.95 6.53
N SER A 20 4.87 -1.16 7.58
CA SER A 20 4.28 -2.48 7.84
C SER A 20 2.94 -2.38 8.56
N PHE A 21 2.10 -3.38 8.35
CA PHE A 21 0.88 -3.60 9.12
C PHE A 21 0.64 -5.10 9.31
N ASN A 22 -0.22 -5.44 10.27
CA ASN A 22 -0.71 -6.80 10.46
C ASN A 22 -2.11 -6.91 9.86
N THR A 23 -2.38 -7.99 9.12
CA THR A 23 -3.70 -8.26 8.53
C THR A 23 -4.73 -8.75 9.55
N HIS A 24 -4.29 -9.05 10.78
CA HIS A 24 -5.05 -9.68 11.87
C HIS A 24 -5.72 -11.00 11.46
N ARG A 25 -5.14 -11.66 10.45
CA ARG A 25 -5.52 -12.99 9.97
C ARG A 25 -4.36 -13.96 10.19
N GLU A 26 -4.61 -15.22 9.84
CA GLU A 26 -3.60 -16.26 9.75
C GLU A 26 -2.50 -15.97 8.70
N GLY A 27 -1.61 -16.94 8.47
CA GLY A 27 -0.43 -16.78 7.62
C GLY A 27 -0.72 -16.38 6.16
N ILE A 28 0.26 -15.72 5.55
CA ILE A 28 0.23 -15.27 4.16
C ILE A 28 0.80 -16.37 3.28
N ARG A 29 -0.03 -16.89 2.37
CA ARG A 29 0.34 -17.93 1.41
C ARG A 29 0.95 -17.31 0.14
N ARG A 30 0.34 -16.25 -0.40
CA ARG A 30 0.84 -15.50 -1.57
C ARG A 30 0.50 -14.02 -1.49
N LEU A 31 1.30 -13.21 -2.17
CA LEU A 31 1.09 -11.77 -2.37
C LEU A 31 1.36 -11.42 -3.83
N LYS A 32 0.51 -10.58 -4.42
CA LYS A 32 0.68 -10.05 -5.79
C LYS A 32 0.34 -8.57 -5.83
N PHE A 33 1.13 -7.79 -6.56
CA PHE A 33 0.77 -6.42 -6.88
C PHE A 33 -0.35 -6.40 -7.92
N SER A 34 -1.27 -5.45 -7.77
CA SER A 34 -2.17 -5.06 -8.85
C SER A 34 -1.32 -4.58 -10.03
N PRO A 35 -1.68 -4.91 -11.29
CA PRO A 35 -1.05 -4.30 -12.45
C PRO A 35 -1.24 -2.79 -12.43
N VAL A 36 -0.22 -2.07 -12.88
CA VAL A 36 -0.31 -0.62 -13.12
C VAL A 36 -0.81 -0.43 -14.55
N VAL A 37 -1.97 0.18 -14.71
CA VAL A 37 -2.54 0.50 -16.03
C VAL A 37 -2.68 2.01 -16.21
N PRO A 38 -2.63 2.54 -17.43
CA PRO A 38 -2.87 3.97 -17.68
C PRO A 38 -4.20 4.42 -17.06
N GLY A 39 -4.17 5.49 -16.26
CA GLY A 39 -5.34 6.00 -15.54
C GLY A 39 -5.58 5.36 -14.17
N ASP A 40 -4.80 4.36 -13.76
CA ASP A 40 -4.87 3.83 -12.39
C ASP A 40 -4.28 4.84 -11.41
N GLN A 41 -5.13 5.28 -10.48
CA GLN A 41 -4.72 6.16 -9.38
C GLN A 41 -4.23 5.36 -8.17
N SER A 42 -4.28 4.02 -8.23
CA SER A 42 -3.83 3.19 -7.11
C SER A 42 -2.32 3.23 -6.98
N ARG A 43 -1.84 3.77 -5.86
CA ARG A 43 -0.41 3.99 -5.62
C ARG A 43 0.26 2.76 -5.00
N GLY A 44 -0.23 1.57 -5.32
CA GLY A 44 0.29 0.28 -4.84
C GLY A 44 -0.78 -0.55 -4.16
N ARG A 45 -1.61 -1.23 -4.95
CA ARG A 45 -2.53 -2.26 -4.46
C ARG A 45 -1.87 -3.62 -4.42
N ILE A 46 -2.19 -4.40 -3.40
CA ILE A 46 -1.80 -5.80 -3.30
C ILE A 46 -3.00 -6.70 -3.07
N ALA A 47 -3.00 -7.86 -3.71
CA ALA A 47 -3.86 -8.98 -3.37
C ALA A 47 -3.07 -9.96 -2.49
N VAL A 48 -3.67 -10.35 -1.36
CA VAL A 48 -3.06 -11.25 -0.36
C VAL A 48 -3.93 -12.49 -0.25
N LEU A 49 -3.36 -13.66 -0.53
CA LEU A 49 -4.00 -14.96 -0.36
C LEU A 49 -3.55 -15.58 0.97
N PHE A 50 -4.52 -15.97 1.78
CA PHE A 50 -4.33 -16.64 3.08
C PHE A 50 -4.33 -18.17 2.92
N TYR A 51 -4.07 -18.91 4.01
CA TYR A 51 -4.06 -20.38 4.03
C TYR A 51 -5.45 -21.02 4.07
N ASP A 52 -6.45 -20.30 4.55
CA ASP A 52 -7.88 -20.59 4.58
C ASP A 52 -8.54 -20.47 3.19
N ASN A 53 -7.73 -20.23 2.16
CA ASN A 53 -8.10 -20.04 0.76
C ASN A 53 -8.95 -18.78 0.49
N THR A 54 -9.02 -17.85 1.44
CA THR A 54 -9.59 -16.52 1.20
C THR A 54 -8.51 -15.54 0.72
N PHE A 55 -8.93 -14.45 0.08
CA PHE A 55 -8.03 -13.35 -0.26
C PHE A 55 -8.63 -11.98 0.08
N SER A 56 -7.76 -11.01 0.31
CA SER A 56 -8.11 -9.60 0.52
C SER A 56 -7.26 -8.69 -0.35
N VAL A 57 -7.76 -7.49 -0.66
CA VAL A 57 -7.02 -6.45 -1.39
C VAL A 57 -6.73 -5.29 -0.44
N PHE A 58 -5.49 -4.79 -0.46
CA PHE A 58 -5.05 -3.66 0.37
C PHE A 58 -4.42 -2.58 -0.50
N ASP A 59 -4.70 -1.32 -0.17
CA ASP A 59 -3.96 -0.15 -0.65
C ASP A 59 -2.75 0.10 0.26
N LEU A 60 -1.53 -0.05 -0.26
CA LEU A 60 -0.29 0.15 0.50
C LEU A 60 0.01 1.62 0.77
N VAL A 61 -0.41 2.47 -0.16
CA VAL A 61 -0.38 3.91 0.02
C VAL A 61 -1.80 4.29 0.33
N SER A 62 -2.21 4.12 1.60
CA SER A 62 -3.29 4.94 2.13
C SER A 62 -2.94 6.36 1.73
N LEU A 63 -3.82 7.02 0.98
CA LEU A 63 -3.71 8.46 0.79
C LEU A 63 -3.46 9.00 2.19
N LYS A 64 -2.27 9.54 2.44
CA LYS A 64 -2.10 10.47 3.56
C LYS A 64 -3.33 11.38 3.47
N PRO A 65 -4.12 11.55 4.54
CA PRO A 65 -5.24 12.49 4.47
C PRO A 65 -4.65 13.78 3.95
N PHE A 66 -5.13 14.19 2.77
CA PHE A 66 -4.62 15.36 2.07
C PHE A 66 -4.60 16.49 3.10
N GLN A 67 -3.41 16.92 3.53
CA GLN A 67 -3.33 17.96 4.52
C GLN A 67 -3.73 19.25 3.80
N LEU A 68 -4.67 20.00 4.38
CA LEU A 68 -5.19 21.25 3.81
C LEU A 68 -4.06 22.19 3.33
N THR A 69 -2.89 22.12 3.97
CA THR A 69 -1.66 22.87 3.63
C THR A 69 -1.16 22.64 2.20
N ASP A 70 -1.45 21.50 1.59
CA ASP A 70 -1.02 21.20 0.22
C ASP A 70 -1.83 21.98 -0.83
N LEU A 71 -3.06 22.43 -0.52
CA LEU A 71 -3.87 23.29 -1.41
C LEU A 71 -3.46 24.77 -1.36
N ILE A 72 -2.92 25.23 -0.23
CA ILE A 72 -2.60 26.65 0.00
C ILE A 72 -1.37 27.06 -0.83
N ASN A 73 -0.46 26.13 -1.09
CA ASN A 73 0.78 26.40 -1.85
C ASN A 73 0.59 26.42 -3.37
N TYR A 74 -0.48 25.83 -3.92
CA TYR A 74 -0.74 25.87 -5.38
C TYR A 74 -1.26 27.25 -5.87
N HIS A 75 -1.79 28.08 -4.96
CA HIS A 75 -2.31 29.42 -5.30
C HIS A 75 -1.36 30.57 -4.92
N ALA A 76 -0.18 30.28 -4.35
CA ALA A 76 0.69 31.29 -3.74
C ALA A 76 1.94 31.67 -4.58
N PHE A 77 2.01 31.31 -5.86
CA PHE A 77 2.97 31.93 -6.78
C PHE A 77 2.27 33.05 -7.58
N PRO A 78 2.56 34.34 -7.32
CA PRO A 78 2.10 35.40 -8.18
C PRO A 78 2.93 35.43 -9.48
N ARG A 79 2.29 35.82 -10.59
CA ARG A 79 3.00 36.44 -11.73
C ARG A 79 3.29 37.89 -11.38
#